data_AF-A0A520H6Y0-F1
#
_entry.id   AF-A0A520H6Y0-F1
#
_cell.length_a   1.000
_cell.length_b   1.000
_cell.length_c   1.000
_cell.angle_alpha   90.00
_cell.angle_beta   90.00
_cell.angle_gamma   90.00
#
_symmetry.space_group_name_H-M   'P 1'
#
loop_
_entity.id
_entity.type
_entity.pdbx_description
1 polymer ?
#
loop_
_entity_poly.entity_id
_entity_poly.type
_entity_poly.pdbx_seq_one_letter_code
_entity_poly.pdbx_strand_id
1 'polypeptide(L)'
;MSTVEYIKEQYGQLSKSGDALETTRKQAYNRFIEKGLPTIRHEEWKYTRIAALFNNALKLTSAKATVDFKKLPGHESANVLVFVNGIYQSSQSTIRSTALTVIALEEAAQHEYADVVKQHFGHSGQYLNDGINALNTAFTNGGIFISVGKSKIVEQPVYIYNIADAGKEAILAQPRSLVHLNVNAQLQIVEHFISLGQQPAFTNQVMEVVVETDAR
;
A
#
# COMPACT_ATOMS: atom_id res chain seq x y z
N MET A 1 -10.86 24.15 0.53
CA MET A 1 -10.28 23.22 1.52
C MET A 1 -9.00 22.67 0.92
N SER A 2 -7.88 22.80 1.62
CA SER A 2 -6.60 22.20 1.20
C SER A 2 -6.67 20.68 1.27
N THR A 3 -5.83 19.97 0.52
CA THR A 3 -5.78 18.50 0.59
C THR A 3 -5.39 18.00 1.99
N VAL A 4 -4.56 18.74 2.72
CA VAL A 4 -4.21 18.41 4.11
C VAL A 4 -5.41 18.55 5.05
N GLU A 5 -6.23 19.60 4.91
CA GLU A 5 -7.48 19.73 5.66
C GLU A 5 -8.47 18.61 5.34
N TYR A 6 -8.62 18.29 4.05
CA TYR A 6 -9.45 17.18 3.60
C TYR A 6 -8.99 15.85 4.19
N ILE A 7 -7.67 15.56 4.19
CA ILE A 7 -7.10 14.35 4.80
C ILE A 7 -7.49 14.29 6.29
N LYS A 8 -7.34 15.38 7.05
CA LYS A 8 -7.71 15.40 8.48
C LYS A 8 -9.18 15.08 8.71
N GLU A 9 -10.07 15.60 7.87
CA GLU A 9 -11.50 15.29 7.91
C GLU A 9 -11.78 13.80 7.60
N GLN A 10 -11.14 13.26 6.55
CA GLN A 10 -11.32 11.86 6.16
C GLN A 10 -10.84 10.87 7.22
N TYR A 11 -9.76 11.18 7.94
CA TYR A 11 -9.27 10.29 9.01
C TYR A 11 -10.33 10.06 10.09
N GLY A 12 -11.13 11.08 10.43
CA GLY A 12 -12.23 10.96 11.38
C GLY A 12 -13.31 9.96 10.96
N GLN A 13 -13.47 9.72 9.65
CA GLN A 13 -14.45 8.80 9.07
C GLN A 13 -13.91 7.36 8.90
N LEU A 14 -12.58 7.19 8.88
CA LEU A 14 -11.89 5.90 8.71
C LEU A 14 -11.76 5.09 10.00
N SER A 15 -11.95 5.72 11.16
CA SER A 15 -11.82 5.09 12.48
C SER A 15 -12.88 4.00 12.71
N LYS A 16 -12.62 2.80 12.21
CA LYS A 16 -13.33 1.58 12.61
C LYS A 16 -12.73 1.09 13.92
N SER A 17 -13.52 1.11 14.99
CA SER A 17 -13.13 0.60 16.30
C SER A 17 -12.95 -0.92 16.27
N GLY A 18 -11.82 -1.43 16.79
CA GLY A 18 -11.66 -2.85 17.15
C GLY A 18 -10.83 -3.73 16.21
N ASP A 19 -10.12 -3.15 15.23
CA ASP A 19 -9.18 -3.87 14.37
C ASP A 19 -7.75 -3.83 14.95
N ALA A 20 -7.02 -4.94 14.88
CA ALA A 20 -5.66 -5.12 15.42
C ALA A 20 -4.65 -4.07 14.91
N LEU A 21 -4.90 -3.45 13.76
CA LEU A 21 -4.04 -2.42 13.18
C LEU A 21 -4.33 -0.99 13.68
N GLU A 22 -5.41 -0.78 14.44
CA GLU A 22 -5.89 0.55 14.84
C GLU A 22 -4.83 1.37 15.58
N THR A 23 -4.09 0.73 16.50
CA THR A 23 -3.05 1.40 17.30
C THR A 23 -1.94 1.95 16.40
N THR A 24 -1.44 1.15 15.46
CA THR A 24 -0.39 1.56 14.53
C THR A 24 -0.85 2.69 13.61
N ARG A 25 -2.08 2.62 13.09
CA ARG A 25 -2.68 3.70 12.27
C ARG A 25 -2.81 4.99 13.05
N LYS A 26 -3.27 4.93 14.30
CA LYS A 26 -3.42 6.10 15.18
C LYS A 26 -2.07 6.75 15.51
N GLN A 27 -1.06 5.94 15.80
CA GLN A 27 0.30 6.45 16.01
C GLN A 27 0.84 7.12 14.75
N ALA A 28 0.66 6.50 13.58
CA ALA A 28 1.08 7.07 12.31
C ALA A 28 0.33 8.38 11.98
N TYR A 29 -0.96 8.46 12.27
CA TYR A 29 -1.73 9.69 12.09
C TYR A 29 -1.19 10.81 12.97
N ASN A 30 -0.94 10.54 14.25
CA ASN A 30 -0.34 11.54 15.15
C ASN A 30 1.02 12.02 14.64
N ARG A 31 1.87 11.12 14.13
CA ARG A 31 3.14 11.48 13.50
C ARG A 31 2.93 12.37 12.27
N PHE A 32 1.95 12.05 11.42
CA PHE A 32 1.62 12.89 10.25
C PHE A 32 1.17 14.30 10.68
N ILE A 33 0.35 14.42 11.73
CA ILE A 33 -0.08 15.72 12.26
C ILE A 33 1.10 16.52 12.82
N GLU A 34 2.01 15.87 13.55
CA GLU A 34 3.19 16.49 14.14
C GLU A 34 4.20 16.95 13.07
N LYS A 35 4.52 16.07 12.11
CA LYS A 35 5.56 16.32 11.11
C LYS A 35 5.07 17.15 9.94
N GLY A 36 3.79 17.03 9.59
CA GLY A 36 3.23 17.57 8.36
C GLY A 36 3.89 17.00 7.11
N LEU A 37 3.64 17.62 5.96
CA LEU A 37 4.29 17.23 4.71
C LEU A 37 5.77 17.66 4.71
N PRO A 38 6.68 16.83 4.19
CA PRO A 38 8.07 17.22 4.06
C PRO A 38 8.25 18.45 3.19
N THR A 39 9.25 19.24 3.55
CA THR A 39 9.65 20.47 2.86
C THR A 39 11.12 20.39 2.48
N ILE A 40 11.58 21.28 1.60
CA ILE A 40 13.00 21.39 1.20
C ILE A 40 13.97 21.70 2.36
N ARG A 41 13.46 21.95 3.57
CA ARG A 41 14.25 22.11 4.79
C ARG A 41 14.66 20.76 5.40
N HIS A 42 13.99 19.67 5.04
CA HIS A 42 14.36 18.32 5.44
C HIS A 42 15.41 17.80 4.46
N GLU A 43 16.49 17.22 4.97
CA GLU A 43 17.65 16.79 4.18
C GLU A 43 17.26 15.85 3.04
N GLU A 44 16.48 14.81 3.34
CA GLU A 44 15.92 13.83 2.38
C GLU A 44 15.08 14.47 1.26
N TRP A 45 14.54 15.67 1.49
CA TRP A 45 13.61 16.36 0.59
C TRP A 45 14.17 17.65 0.01
N LYS A 46 15.46 17.95 0.21
CA LYS A 46 16.11 19.19 -0.21
C LYS A 46 15.90 19.51 -1.69
N TYR A 47 15.88 18.47 -2.54
CA TYR A 47 15.75 18.59 -4.00
C TYR A 47 14.35 18.21 -4.52
N THR A 48 13.43 17.81 -3.66
CA THR A 48 12.11 17.29 -4.05
C THR A 48 11.00 18.05 -3.32
N ARG A 49 10.26 18.89 -4.04
CA ARG A 49 9.18 19.74 -3.49
C ARG A 49 7.86 18.97 -3.33
N ILE A 50 7.84 17.92 -2.51
CA ILE A 50 6.68 17.02 -2.39
C ILE A 50 5.41 17.72 -1.90
N ALA A 51 5.53 18.69 -0.97
CA ALA A 51 4.39 19.44 -0.46
C ALA A 51 3.60 20.17 -1.57
N ALA A 52 4.24 20.54 -2.68
CA ALA A 52 3.57 21.21 -3.79
C ALA A 52 2.56 20.30 -4.51
N LEU A 53 2.72 18.98 -4.46
CA LEU A 53 1.77 18.04 -5.06
C LEU A 53 0.40 18.07 -4.37
N PHE A 54 0.39 18.41 -3.07
CA PHE A 54 -0.81 18.51 -2.24
C PHE A 54 -1.57 19.84 -2.41
N ASN A 55 -1.08 20.74 -3.29
CA ASN A 55 -1.85 21.92 -3.70
C ASN A 55 -3.00 21.55 -4.65
N ASN A 56 -2.90 20.41 -5.35
CA ASN A 56 -4.04 19.83 -6.07
C ASN A 56 -5.06 19.30 -5.07
N ALA A 57 -6.34 19.38 -5.38
CA ALA A 57 -7.43 18.86 -4.54
C ALA A 57 -7.52 17.31 -4.62
N LEU A 58 -6.46 16.62 -4.23
CA LEU A 58 -6.37 15.16 -4.28
C LEU A 58 -7.39 14.51 -3.33
N LYS A 59 -8.04 13.45 -3.79
CA LYS A 59 -9.09 12.73 -3.07
C LYS A 59 -8.71 11.29 -2.81
N LEU A 60 -9.02 10.83 -1.60
CA LEU A 60 -8.94 9.43 -1.22
C LEU A 60 -10.24 8.75 -1.66
N THR A 61 -10.17 7.48 -2.02
CA THR A 61 -11.36 6.65 -2.22
C THR A 61 -11.33 5.46 -1.28
N SER A 62 -12.52 5.01 -0.90
CA SER A 62 -12.74 3.75 -0.18
C SER A 62 -13.56 2.75 -1.01
N ALA A 63 -14.00 3.16 -2.20
CA ALA A 63 -14.86 2.35 -3.05
C ALA A 63 -14.05 1.36 -3.89
N LYS A 64 -14.54 0.12 -3.98
CA LYS A 64 -14.07 -0.82 -4.99
C LYS A 64 -14.50 -0.35 -6.38
N ALA A 65 -13.61 -0.56 -7.36
CA ALA A 65 -13.83 -0.16 -8.73
C ALA A 65 -13.28 -1.23 -9.68
N THR A 66 -13.94 -1.37 -10.82
CA THR A 66 -13.47 -2.20 -11.94
C THR A 66 -13.07 -1.27 -13.07
N VAL A 67 -11.88 -1.47 -13.63
CA VAL A 67 -11.30 -0.60 -14.65
C VAL A 67 -10.65 -1.47 -15.72
N ASP A 68 -10.72 -1.05 -16.97
CA ASP A 68 -9.93 -1.70 -18.02
C ASP A 68 -8.51 -1.11 -18.04
N PHE A 69 -7.51 -1.95 -18.27
CA PHE A 69 -6.11 -1.55 -18.25
C PHE A 69 -5.23 -2.44 -19.11
N LYS A 70 -4.11 -1.86 -19.57
CA LYS A 70 -3.13 -2.60 -20.36
C LYS A 70 -2.38 -3.59 -19.48
N LYS A 71 -2.52 -4.87 -19.80
CA LYS A 71 -1.85 -5.98 -19.12
C LYS A 71 -0.39 -6.10 -19.56
N LEU A 72 0.50 -6.51 -18.65
CA LEU A 72 1.88 -6.86 -18.95
C LEU A 72 1.94 -8.17 -19.78
N PRO A 73 3.00 -8.38 -20.57
CA PRO A 73 3.29 -9.69 -21.17
C PRO A 73 3.32 -10.80 -20.11
N GLY A 74 2.76 -11.97 -20.41
CA GLY A 74 2.70 -13.07 -19.44
C GLY A 74 1.61 -12.94 -18.36
N HIS A 75 0.76 -11.91 -18.41
CA HIS A 75 -0.33 -11.71 -17.45
C HIS A 75 -1.19 -12.96 -17.22
N GLU A 76 -1.52 -13.69 -18.28
CA GLU A 76 -2.43 -14.83 -18.18
C GLU A 76 -1.86 -15.99 -17.35
N SER A 77 -0.52 -16.13 -17.25
CA SER A 77 0.14 -17.14 -16.41
C SER A 77 0.57 -16.61 -15.04
N ALA A 78 0.69 -15.29 -14.87
CA ALA A 78 1.11 -14.66 -13.63
C ALA A 78 0.05 -14.78 -12.52
N ASN A 79 0.51 -14.63 -11.27
CA ASN A 79 -0.37 -14.23 -10.16
C ASN A 79 -0.62 -12.72 -10.31
N VAL A 80 -1.87 -12.28 -10.22
CA VAL A 80 -2.25 -10.89 -10.50
C VAL A 80 -2.94 -10.28 -9.29
N LEU A 81 -2.42 -9.16 -8.81
CA LEU A 81 -2.99 -8.35 -7.76
C LEU A 81 -3.26 -6.95 -8.32
N VAL A 82 -4.49 -6.46 -8.17
CA VAL A 82 -4.89 -5.17 -8.73
C VAL A 82 -5.29 -4.23 -7.60
N PHE A 83 -4.66 -3.07 -7.57
CA PHE A 83 -5.05 -1.93 -6.77
C PHE A 83 -5.62 -0.86 -7.69
N VAL A 84 -6.79 -0.34 -7.35
CA VAL A 84 -7.36 0.85 -8.00
C VAL A 84 -7.48 1.94 -6.94
N ASN A 85 -6.82 3.07 -7.18
CA ASN A 85 -6.75 4.22 -6.28
C ASN A 85 -6.31 3.84 -4.85
N GLY A 86 -5.40 2.87 -4.75
CA GLY A 86 -4.86 2.36 -3.49
C GLY A 86 -5.69 1.27 -2.81
N ILE A 87 -6.84 0.89 -3.36
CA ILE A 87 -7.73 -0.14 -2.80
C ILE A 87 -7.58 -1.45 -3.57
N TYR A 88 -7.34 -2.55 -2.85
CA TYR A 88 -7.24 -3.89 -3.44
C TYR A 88 -8.56 -4.37 -4.06
N GLN A 89 -8.51 -4.78 -5.32
CA GLN A 89 -9.65 -5.23 -6.11
C GLN A 89 -9.61 -6.75 -6.30
N SER A 90 -10.16 -7.49 -5.33
CA SER A 90 -10.23 -8.95 -5.37
C SER A 90 -10.92 -9.50 -6.63
N SER A 91 -11.91 -8.79 -7.19
CA SER A 91 -12.63 -9.20 -8.40
C SER A 91 -11.80 -9.09 -9.69
N GLN A 92 -10.72 -8.31 -9.69
CA GLN A 92 -9.79 -8.16 -10.82
C GLN A 92 -8.43 -8.81 -10.53
N SER A 93 -8.29 -9.45 -9.37
CA SER A 93 -7.08 -10.14 -8.95
C SER A 93 -7.26 -11.64 -9.14
N THR A 94 -6.16 -12.35 -9.41
CA THR A 94 -6.17 -13.79 -9.64
C THR A 94 -4.91 -14.40 -9.07
N ILE A 95 -5.06 -15.22 -8.03
CA ILE A 95 -3.96 -15.97 -7.42
C ILE A 95 -4.00 -17.38 -8.00
N ARG A 96 -2.92 -17.78 -8.67
CA ARG A 96 -2.82 -19.07 -9.38
C ARG A 96 -1.99 -20.08 -8.60
N SER A 97 -0.94 -19.60 -7.95
CA SER A 97 -0.03 -20.42 -7.17
C SER A 97 -0.66 -20.83 -5.85
N THR A 98 -0.62 -22.12 -5.53
CA THR A 98 -1.00 -22.64 -4.21
C THR A 98 0.08 -22.40 -3.15
N ALA A 99 1.28 -21.98 -3.56
CA ALA A 99 2.38 -21.61 -2.67
C ALA A 99 2.33 -20.15 -2.20
N LEU A 100 1.38 -19.36 -2.73
CA LEU A 100 1.22 -17.94 -2.44
C LEU A 100 -0.05 -17.69 -1.62
N THR A 101 0.11 -17.18 -0.41
CA THR A 101 -1.00 -16.68 0.40
C THR A 101 -1.13 -15.18 0.18
N VAL A 102 -2.31 -14.71 -0.21
CA VAL A 102 -2.65 -13.28 -0.25
C VAL A 102 -3.99 -13.06 0.43
N ILE A 103 -3.97 -12.37 1.55
CA ILE A 103 -5.14 -12.07 2.38
C ILE A 103 -5.16 -10.60 2.76
N ALA A 104 -6.29 -10.12 3.31
CA ALA A 104 -6.36 -8.77 3.83
C ALA A 104 -5.36 -8.60 4.99
N LEU A 105 -4.73 -7.44 5.08
CA LEU A 105 -3.75 -7.18 6.14
C LEU A 105 -4.41 -7.20 7.53
N GLU A 106 -5.65 -6.76 7.63
CA GLU A 106 -6.47 -6.81 8.84
C GLU A 106 -6.78 -8.27 9.27
N GLU A 107 -6.89 -9.18 8.30
CA GLU A 107 -7.06 -10.62 8.54
C GLU A 107 -5.73 -11.26 8.97
N ALA A 108 -4.63 -10.94 8.30
CA ALA A 108 -3.29 -11.40 8.67
C ALA A 108 -2.84 -10.90 10.04
N ALA A 109 -3.34 -9.73 10.46
CA ALA A 109 -3.13 -9.19 11.80
C ALA A 109 -3.80 -10.05 12.90
N GLN A 110 -4.54 -11.08 12.51
CA GLN A 110 -5.23 -12.03 13.37
C GLN A 110 -4.70 -13.45 13.07
N HIS A 111 -4.77 -14.34 14.06
CA HIS A 111 -4.43 -15.76 13.90
C HIS A 111 -2.95 -16.03 13.52
N GLU A 112 -2.70 -16.77 12.43
CA GLU A 112 -1.41 -17.38 12.09
C GLU A 112 -0.29 -16.36 11.85
N TYR A 113 -0.62 -15.20 11.25
CA TYR A 113 0.38 -14.20 10.86
C TYR A 113 0.45 -13.01 11.83
N ALA A 114 -0.29 -13.06 12.94
CA ALA A 114 -0.44 -11.92 13.86
C ALA A 114 0.91 -11.42 14.40
N ASP A 115 1.84 -12.33 14.73
CA ASP A 115 3.16 -11.97 15.23
C ASP A 115 4.02 -11.29 14.17
N VAL A 116 4.01 -11.81 12.93
CA VAL A 116 4.72 -11.22 11.79
C VAL A 116 4.18 -9.81 11.52
N VAL A 117 2.87 -9.66 11.45
CA VAL A 117 2.24 -8.36 11.23
C VAL A 117 2.56 -7.39 12.37
N LYS A 118 2.44 -7.82 13.63
CA LYS A 118 2.75 -6.98 14.80
C LYS A 118 4.20 -6.52 14.81
N GLN A 119 5.14 -7.37 14.39
CA GLN A 119 6.57 -7.06 14.39
C GLN A 119 6.95 -6.12 13.23
N HIS A 120 6.34 -6.29 12.07
CA HIS A 120 6.83 -5.68 10.82
C HIS A 120 5.93 -4.60 10.22
N PHE A 121 4.63 -4.59 10.51
CA PHE A 121 3.74 -3.56 9.97
C PHE A 121 4.07 -2.18 10.55
N GLY A 122 4.46 -1.25 9.68
CA GLY A 122 4.84 0.11 10.05
C GLY A 122 6.28 0.23 10.55
N HIS A 123 7.07 -0.84 10.44
CA HIS A 123 8.48 -0.85 10.83
C HIS A 123 9.32 0.16 10.04
N SER A 124 8.99 0.37 8.75
CA SER A 124 9.65 1.37 7.89
C SER A 124 9.63 2.78 8.47
N GLY A 125 8.58 3.13 9.22
CA GLY A 125 8.46 4.43 9.88
C GLY A 125 9.45 4.68 11.02
N GLN A 126 10.27 3.69 11.39
CA GLN A 126 11.36 3.86 12.38
C GLN A 126 12.57 4.58 11.77
N TYR A 127 12.85 4.38 10.49
CA TYR A 127 13.99 4.99 9.79
C TYR A 127 13.57 5.95 8.67
N LEU A 128 12.36 5.81 8.10
CA LEU A 128 11.73 6.80 7.22
C LEU A 128 10.69 7.62 8.00
N ASN A 129 11.16 8.42 8.94
CA ASN A 129 10.31 9.17 9.87
C ASN A 129 9.84 10.51 9.28
N ASP A 130 9.07 10.44 8.19
CA ASP A 130 8.49 11.59 7.53
C ASP A 130 6.95 11.53 7.43
N GLY A 131 6.33 12.65 7.09
CA GLY A 131 4.89 12.74 6.99
C GLY A 131 4.27 11.95 5.84
N ILE A 132 5.00 11.64 4.77
CA ILE A 132 4.47 10.89 3.63
C ILE A 132 4.36 9.41 3.98
N ASN A 133 5.38 8.84 4.63
CA ASN A 133 5.32 7.47 5.16
C ASN A 133 4.24 7.33 6.25
N ALA A 134 4.20 8.30 7.17
CA ALA A 134 3.20 8.34 8.24
C ALA A 134 1.77 8.44 7.67
N LEU A 135 1.56 9.24 6.61
CA LEU A 135 0.28 9.38 5.94
C LEU A 135 -0.20 8.05 5.33
N ASN A 136 0.65 7.29 4.64
CA ASN A 136 0.26 5.99 4.09
C ASN A 136 -0.15 5.00 5.20
N THR A 137 0.67 4.92 6.25
CA THR A 137 0.39 4.00 7.37
C THR A 137 -0.91 4.39 8.08
N ALA A 138 -1.16 5.69 8.29
CA ALA A 138 -2.39 6.19 8.92
C ALA A 138 -3.66 5.84 8.13
N PHE A 139 -3.58 5.89 6.80
CA PHE A 139 -4.71 5.67 5.89
C PHE A 139 -4.78 4.24 5.32
N THR A 140 -4.03 3.31 5.90
CA THR A 140 -4.11 1.90 5.51
C THR A 140 -5.54 1.39 5.77
N ASN A 141 -6.25 1.08 4.70
CA ASN A 141 -7.61 0.53 4.71
C ASN A 141 -7.76 -0.43 3.53
N GLY A 142 -7.70 -1.75 3.79
CA GLY A 142 -7.69 -2.76 2.73
C GLY A 142 -6.31 -2.96 2.09
N GLY A 143 -5.25 -2.91 2.90
CA GLY A 143 -3.93 -3.39 2.50
C GLY A 143 -3.91 -4.91 2.39
N ILE A 144 -2.86 -5.45 1.78
CA ILE A 144 -2.71 -6.92 1.64
C ILE A 144 -1.49 -7.42 2.41
N PHE A 145 -1.61 -8.65 2.88
CA PHE A 145 -0.49 -9.45 3.36
C PHE A 145 -0.20 -10.54 2.33
N ILE A 146 1.06 -10.62 1.90
CA ILE A 146 1.55 -11.63 0.95
C ILE A 146 2.52 -12.53 1.71
N SER A 147 2.32 -13.85 1.69
CA SER A 147 3.26 -14.79 2.30
C SER A 147 3.59 -15.96 1.39
N VAL A 148 4.85 -16.39 1.47
CA VAL A 148 5.33 -17.64 0.87
C VAL A 148 5.91 -18.51 1.97
N GLY A 149 5.34 -19.71 2.15
CA GLY A 149 5.71 -20.64 3.19
C GLY A 149 7.13 -21.19 3.06
N LYS A 150 7.63 -21.82 4.14
CA LYS A 150 9.00 -22.36 4.22
C LYS A 150 9.32 -23.28 3.04
N SER A 151 10.47 -23.03 2.40
CA SER A 151 10.97 -23.81 1.25
C SER A 151 9.99 -23.90 0.07
N LYS A 152 9.02 -22.99 -0.04
CA LYS A 152 8.10 -22.91 -1.18
C LYS A 152 8.63 -21.96 -2.23
N ILE A 153 8.39 -22.31 -3.49
CA ILE A 153 8.78 -21.51 -4.65
C ILE A 153 7.50 -21.13 -5.39
N VAL A 154 7.31 -19.83 -5.63
CA VAL A 154 6.24 -19.32 -6.49
C VAL A 154 6.82 -19.18 -7.89
N GLU A 155 6.55 -20.15 -8.75
CA GLU A 155 7.18 -20.26 -10.09
C GLU A 155 6.83 -19.11 -11.03
N GLN A 156 5.58 -18.65 -10.98
CA GLN A 156 5.09 -17.54 -11.81
C GLN A 156 5.12 -16.24 -11.01
N PRO A 157 5.52 -15.11 -11.62
CA PRO A 157 5.65 -13.85 -10.89
C PRO A 157 4.30 -13.37 -10.35
N VAL A 158 4.37 -12.55 -9.30
CA VAL A 158 3.25 -11.73 -8.82
C VAL A 158 3.32 -10.38 -9.50
N TYR A 159 2.35 -10.09 -10.35
CA TYR A 159 2.15 -8.78 -10.94
C TYR A 159 1.22 -7.96 -10.07
N ILE A 160 1.73 -6.82 -9.58
CA ILE A 160 0.98 -5.85 -8.81
C ILE A 160 0.70 -4.65 -9.69
N TYR A 161 -0.55 -4.51 -10.12
CA TYR A 161 -1.01 -3.37 -10.90
C TYR A 161 -1.51 -2.29 -9.96
N ASN A 162 -0.81 -1.16 -9.91
CA ASN A 162 -1.20 0.04 -9.17
C ASN A 162 -1.83 1.04 -10.14
N ILE A 163 -3.16 1.05 -10.20
CA ILE A 163 -3.92 1.86 -11.15
C ILE A 163 -4.46 3.09 -10.43
N ALA A 164 -4.09 4.27 -10.90
CA ALA A 164 -4.72 5.53 -10.52
C ALA A 164 -5.77 5.90 -11.58
N ASP A 165 -7.05 5.71 -11.27
CA ASP A 165 -8.18 6.18 -12.08
C ASP A 165 -8.53 7.63 -11.73
N ALA A 166 -7.90 8.55 -12.45
CA ALA A 166 -8.06 10.00 -12.38
C ALA A 166 -8.89 10.53 -13.57
N GLY A 167 -9.92 9.79 -13.98
CA GLY A 167 -10.84 10.20 -15.04
C GLY A 167 -11.77 11.35 -14.66
N LYS A 168 -12.20 11.41 -13.40
CA LYS A 168 -13.21 12.37 -12.92
C LYS A 168 -12.65 13.42 -11.95
N GLU A 169 -11.74 13.01 -11.09
CA GLU A 169 -11.18 13.87 -10.04
C GLU A 169 -9.71 13.51 -9.77
N ALA A 170 -9.03 14.39 -9.04
CA ALA A 170 -7.63 14.19 -8.71
C ALA A 170 -7.49 13.15 -7.59
N ILE A 171 -6.57 12.19 -7.73
CA ILE A 171 -6.49 11.00 -6.86
C ILE A 171 -5.29 11.04 -5.93
N LEU A 172 -5.52 10.73 -4.66
CA LEU A 172 -4.50 10.30 -3.71
C LEU A 172 -4.69 8.80 -3.44
N ALA A 173 -3.77 7.97 -3.94
CA ALA A 173 -3.77 6.53 -3.71
C ALA A 173 -2.79 6.17 -2.60
N GLN A 174 -3.20 5.31 -1.66
CA GLN A 174 -2.39 4.86 -0.51
C GLN A 174 -2.26 3.32 -0.48
N PRO A 175 -1.77 2.66 -1.55
CA PRO A 175 -1.62 1.21 -1.53
C PRO A 175 -0.64 0.77 -0.43
N ARG A 176 -1.00 -0.33 0.25
CA ARG A 176 -0.22 -0.91 1.35
C ARG A 176 -0.04 -2.41 1.14
N SER A 177 1.19 -2.89 1.28
CA SER A 177 1.48 -4.32 1.29
C SER A 177 2.52 -4.67 2.35
N LEU A 178 2.32 -5.80 3.01
CA LEU A 178 3.35 -6.45 3.83
C LEU A 178 3.63 -7.83 3.22
N VAL A 179 4.88 -8.07 2.86
CA VAL A 179 5.33 -9.31 2.23
C VAL A 179 6.21 -10.07 3.21
N HIS A 180 5.95 -11.36 3.41
CA HIS A 180 6.76 -12.24 4.25
C HIS A 180 7.20 -13.48 3.47
N LEU A 181 8.50 -13.57 3.22
CA LEU A 181 9.12 -14.74 2.59
C LEU A 181 9.77 -15.58 3.68
N ASN A 182 9.21 -16.76 3.97
CA ASN A 182 9.73 -17.64 5.01
C ASN A 182 11.08 -18.26 4.58
N VAL A 183 11.76 -18.96 5.49
CA VAL A 183 13.09 -19.54 5.27
C VAL A 183 13.12 -20.37 3.97
N ASN A 184 14.11 -20.13 3.11
CA ASN A 184 14.25 -20.76 1.79
C ASN A 184 13.07 -20.52 0.81
N ALA A 185 12.19 -19.55 1.05
CA ALA A 185 11.10 -19.22 0.13
C ALA A 185 11.59 -18.43 -1.09
N GLN A 186 10.86 -18.52 -2.21
CA GLN A 186 11.21 -17.79 -3.42
C GLN A 186 9.99 -17.10 -4.04
N LEU A 187 10.10 -15.79 -4.30
CA LEU A 187 9.04 -15.00 -4.91
C LEU A 187 9.59 -13.92 -5.84
N GLN A 188 9.05 -13.85 -7.05
CA GLN A 188 9.28 -12.70 -7.93
C GLN A 188 8.06 -11.77 -7.91
N ILE A 189 8.27 -10.49 -7.60
CA ILE A 189 7.25 -9.43 -7.67
C ILE A 189 7.61 -8.47 -8.81
N VAL A 190 6.60 -8.07 -9.60
CA VAL A 190 6.70 -7.00 -10.59
C VAL A 190 5.61 -5.98 -10.33
N GLU A 191 6.01 -4.73 -10.16
CA GLU A 191 5.09 -3.63 -9.92
C GLU A 191 4.88 -2.82 -11.21
N HIS A 192 3.62 -2.52 -11.51
CA HIS A 192 3.26 -1.77 -12.70
C HIS A 192 2.27 -0.66 -12.36
N PHE A 193 2.66 0.59 -12.62
CA PHE A 193 1.86 1.77 -12.34
C PHE A 193 1.18 2.26 -13.61
N ILE A 194 -0.13 2.47 -13.53
CA ILE A 194 -0.97 2.92 -14.65
C ILE A 194 -1.77 4.13 -14.18
N SER A 195 -1.83 5.17 -15.02
CA SER A 195 -2.73 6.31 -14.81
C SER A 195 -3.79 6.30 -15.89
N LEU A 196 -5.06 6.34 -15.48
CA LEU A 196 -6.21 6.51 -16.36
C LEU A 196 -6.76 7.92 -16.17
N GLY A 197 -7.19 8.56 -17.25
CA GLY A 197 -7.68 9.93 -17.21
C GLY A 197 -6.59 11.00 -17.27
N GLN A 198 -6.98 12.24 -17.00
CA GLN A 198 -6.13 13.44 -17.18
C GLN A 198 -6.03 14.30 -15.91
N GLN A 199 -6.79 13.96 -14.85
CA GLN A 199 -6.68 14.67 -13.58
C GLN A 199 -5.36 14.28 -12.87
N PRO A 200 -4.83 15.14 -11.99
CA PRO A 200 -3.64 14.80 -11.22
C PRO A 200 -3.84 13.54 -10.39
N ALA A 201 -2.83 12.67 -10.36
CA ALA A 201 -2.81 11.50 -9.49
C ALA A 201 -1.49 11.45 -8.70
N PHE A 202 -1.58 11.04 -7.44
CA PHE A 202 -0.43 10.78 -6.59
C PHE A 202 -0.60 9.43 -5.90
N THR A 203 0.29 8.49 -6.23
CA THR A 203 0.37 7.18 -5.56
C THR A 203 1.46 7.22 -4.51
N ASN A 204 1.05 7.23 -3.24
CA ASN A 204 1.93 7.08 -2.10
C ASN A 204 1.89 5.63 -1.63
N GLN A 205 2.77 4.79 -2.19
CA GLN A 205 2.82 3.36 -1.87
C GLN A 205 3.80 3.09 -0.73
N VAL A 206 3.43 2.16 0.15
CA VAL A 206 4.40 1.48 1.03
C VAL A 206 4.27 -0.03 0.89
N MET A 207 5.39 -0.67 0.56
CA MET A 207 5.57 -2.11 0.60
C MET A 207 6.69 -2.44 1.59
N GLU A 208 6.38 -3.21 2.62
CA GLU A 208 7.36 -3.73 3.57
C GLU A 208 7.63 -5.19 3.20
N VAL A 209 8.90 -5.55 2.99
CA VAL A 209 9.31 -6.90 2.59
C VAL A 209 10.20 -7.50 3.66
N VAL A 210 9.75 -8.59 4.26
CA VAL A 210 10.46 -9.37 5.27
C VAL A 210 10.99 -10.63 4.60
N VAL A 211 12.31 -10.74 4.53
CA VAL A 211 13.01 -11.84 3.87
C VAL A 211 13.74 -12.63 4.95
N GLU A 212 13.26 -13.84 5.25
CA GLU A 212 13.92 -14.74 6.19
C GLU A 212 15.19 -15.36 5.58
N THR A 213 15.95 -16.10 6.39
CA THR A 213 17.19 -16.76 5.98
C THR A 213 17.02 -17.56 4.69
N ASP A 214 17.93 -17.33 3.73
CA ASP A 214 17.99 -17.99 2.42
C ASP A 214 16.73 -17.82 1.54
N ALA A 215 15.81 -16.92 1.90
CA ALA A 215 14.70 -16.52 1.04
C ALA A 215 15.15 -15.51 -0.02
N ARG A 216 14.48 -15.49 -1.18
CA ARG A 216 14.82 -14.60 -2.30
C ARG A 216 13.64 -14.16 -3.15
#